data_AF-A0A3N5FJW1-F1
#
_entry.id   AF-A0A3N5FJW1-F1
#
_cell.length_a   1.000
_cell.length_b   1.000
_cell.length_c   1.000
_cell.angle_alpha   90.00
_cell.angle_beta   90.00
_cell.angle_gamma   90.00
#
_symmetry.space_group_name_H-M   'P 1'
#
loop_
_entity.id
_entity.type
_entity.pdbx_description
1 polymer ?
#
loop_
_entity_poly.entity_id
_entity_poly.type
_entity_poly.pdbx_seq_one_letter_code
_entity_poly.pdbx_strand_id
1 'polypeptide(L)'
;MKRLLNNPGTYLILMSWWIVPFFIASLMAHSIVTNLRSYLTFLVALVVFTFAGLLLGFFDARLYLWNRSGHWKRYLILVVVYAATIMCVTALTVAMDYYGLINYFGGDAAGSFGMYYIPSVAFYLVAGGIFCAVFSAFKRLRRKN
;
A
#
# COMPACT_ATOMS: atom_id res chain seq x y z
N MET A 1 -1.14 -23.43 -1.56
CA MET A 1 -0.54 -22.20 -0.96
C MET A 1 0.49 -21.49 -1.83
N LYS A 2 1.50 -22.15 -2.44
CA LYS A 2 2.55 -21.45 -3.24
C LYS A 2 2.04 -20.53 -4.38
N ARG A 3 0.90 -20.84 -5.02
CA ARG A 3 0.30 -19.98 -6.07
C ARG A 3 -0.39 -18.71 -5.53
N LEU A 4 -0.94 -18.76 -4.31
CA LEU A 4 -1.59 -17.59 -3.67
C LEU A 4 -0.57 -16.53 -3.25
N LEU A 5 0.62 -16.97 -2.80
CA LEU A 5 1.72 -16.09 -2.43
C LEU A 5 2.48 -15.50 -3.62
N ASN A 6 2.31 -16.05 -4.83
CA ASN A 6 3.00 -15.61 -6.03
C ASN A 6 2.04 -14.89 -6.99
N ASN A 7 1.22 -14.00 -6.44
CA ASN A 7 0.26 -13.16 -7.16
C ASN A 7 0.55 -11.68 -6.82
N PRO A 8 0.61 -10.78 -7.82
CA PRO A 8 0.86 -9.35 -7.58
C PRO A 8 -0.15 -8.70 -6.62
N GLY A 9 -1.41 -9.12 -6.66
CA GLY A 9 -2.46 -8.64 -5.76
C GLY A 9 -2.16 -8.93 -4.29
N THR A 10 -1.66 -10.14 -3.99
CA THR A 10 -1.26 -10.51 -2.63
C THR A 10 -0.10 -9.65 -2.14
N TYR A 11 0.89 -9.38 -2.99
CA TYR A 11 2.01 -8.50 -2.62
C TYR A 11 1.54 -7.07 -2.34
N LEU A 12 0.60 -6.54 -3.13
CA LEU A 12 0.05 -5.21 -2.90
C LEU A 12 -0.67 -5.10 -1.55
N ILE A 13 -1.45 -6.13 -1.18
CA ILE A 13 -2.11 -6.19 0.14
C ILE A 13 -1.05 -6.30 1.25
N LEU A 14 0.00 -7.08 1.07
CA LEU A 14 1.09 -7.16 2.05
C LEU A 14 1.85 -5.83 2.20
N MET A 15 1.93 -5.01 1.15
CA MET A 15 2.48 -3.65 1.24
C MET A 15 1.60 -2.69 2.06
N SER A 16 0.37 -3.08 2.41
CA SER A 16 -0.48 -2.33 3.34
C SER A 16 -0.31 -2.77 4.80
N TRP A 17 0.73 -3.54 5.13
CA TRP A 17 0.97 -4.07 6.48
C TRP A 17 1.02 -2.99 7.57
N TRP A 18 1.50 -1.78 7.24
CA TRP A 18 1.63 -0.65 8.16
C TRP A 18 0.29 -0.15 8.69
N ILE A 19 -0.83 -0.38 7.98
CA ILE A 19 -2.18 0.01 8.43
C ILE A 19 -2.49 -0.59 9.81
N VAL A 20 -2.12 -1.86 10.03
CA VAL A 20 -2.42 -2.60 11.26
C VAL A 20 -1.71 -2.04 12.50
N PRO A 21 -0.36 -1.90 12.54
CA PRO A 21 0.31 -1.35 13.72
C PRO A 21 -0.13 0.09 14.02
N PHE A 22 -0.40 0.92 13.01
CA PHE A 22 -0.93 2.26 13.23
C PHE A 22 -2.36 2.27 13.76
N PHE A 23 -3.21 1.36 13.28
CA PHE A 23 -4.56 1.19 13.82
C PHE A 23 -4.51 0.76 15.30
N ILE A 24 -3.66 -0.22 15.65
CA ILE A 24 -3.47 -0.67 17.03
C ILE A 24 -2.95 0.47 17.91
N ALA A 25 -1.93 1.21 17.47
CA ALA A 25 -1.42 2.36 18.20
C ALA A 25 -2.52 3.43 18.43
N SER A 26 -3.37 3.64 17.44
CA SER A 26 -4.51 4.57 17.54
C SER A 26 -5.58 4.08 18.51
N LEU A 27 -5.85 2.79 18.56
CA LEU A 27 -6.77 2.18 19.54
C LEU A 27 -6.25 2.30 20.98
N MET A 28 -4.93 2.26 21.17
CA MET A 28 -4.32 2.44 22.50
C MET A 28 -4.34 3.90 22.95
N ALA A 29 -4.21 4.85 22.00
CA ALA A 29 -4.13 6.27 22.31
C ALA A 29 -5.49 6.98 22.41
N HIS A 30 -6.52 6.49 21.74
CA HIS A 30 -7.82 7.15 21.65
C HIS A 30 -8.97 6.16 21.91
N SER A 31 -10.05 6.64 22.53
CA SER A 31 -11.24 5.82 22.75
C SER A 31 -12.04 5.64 21.45
N ILE A 32 -12.45 4.40 21.16
CA ILE A 32 -13.29 4.03 20.01
C ILE A 32 -14.62 4.79 20.03
N VAL A 33 -15.23 4.91 21.22
CA VAL A 33 -16.58 5.46 21.38
C VAL A 33 -16.65 6.92 20.91
N THR A 34 -15.60 7.69 21.16
CA THR A 34 -15.55 9.12 20.83
C THR A 34 -14.94 9.40 19.46
N ASN A 35 -14.15 8.48 18.91
CA ASN A 35 -13.37 8.70 17.68
C ASN A 35 -13.73 7.75 16.54
N LEU A 36 -14.93 7.14 16.54
CA LEU A 36 -15.35 6.17 15.52
C LEU A 36 -15.12 6.69 14.08
N ARG A 37 -15.46 7.96 13.83
CA ARG A 37 -15.27 8.61 12.53
C ARG A 37 -13.81 8.70 12.10
N SER A 38 -12.89 8.84 13.05
CA SER A 38 -11.44 8.86 12.78
C SER A 38 -10.92 7.48 12.40
N TYR A 39 -11.47 6.42 13.00
CA TYR A 39 -11.09 5.04 12.65
C TYR A 39 -11.58 4.61 11.26
N LEU A 40 -12.59 5.28 10.69
CA LEU A 40 -13.04 5.01 9.32
C LEU A 40 -11.94 5.20 8.28
N THR A 41 -10.97 6.07 8.53
CA THR A 41 -9.82 6.27 7.62
C THR A 41 -9.01 4.99 7.42
N PHE A 42 -8.82 4.18 8.47
CA PHE A 42 -8.16 2.88 8.38
C PHE A 42 -9.00 1.86 7.62
N LEU A 43 -10.32 1.88 7.82
CA LEU A 43 -11.24 1.02 7.09
C LEU A 43 -11.24 1.33 5.60
N VAL A 44 -11.31 2.62 5.24
CA VAL A 44 -11.22 3.09 3.84
C VAL A 44 -9.92 2.62 3.21
N ALA A 45 -8.78 2.83 3.88
CA ALA A 45 -7.49 2.36 3.39
C ALA A 45 -7.51 0.84 3.15
N LEU A 46 -7.98 0.05 4.11
CA LEU A 46 -8.02 -1.41 4.01
C LEU A 46 -8.92 -1.89 2.86
N VAL A 47 -10.10 -1.30 2.69
CA VAL A 47 -11.04 -1.60 1.60
C VAL A 47 -10.41 -1.29 0.25
N VAL A 48 -9.82 -0.11 0.09
CA VAL A 48 -9.19 0.31 -1.16
C VAL A 48 -7.99 -0.58 -1.51
N PHE A 49 -7.14 -0.91 -0.53
CA PHE A 49 -6.01 -1.83 -0.75
C PHE A 49 -6.48 -3.24 -1.13
N THR A 50 -7.55 -3.73 -0.51
CA THR A 50 -8.13 -5.03 -0.83
C THR A 50 -8.71 -5.03 -2.25
N PHE A 51 -9.49 -4.02 -2.62
CA PHE A 51 -10.04 -3.88 -3.97
C PHE A 51 -8.94 -3.74 -5.03
N ALA A 52 -7.93 -2.91 -4.78
CA ALA A 52 -6.80 -2.75 -5.69
C ALA A 52 -6.01 -4.06 -5.85
N GLY A 53 -5.81 -4.81 -4.75
CA GLY A 53 -5.16 -6.12 -4.77
C GLY A 53 -5.94 -7.14 -5.58
N LEU A 54 -7.25 -7.22 -5.37
CA LEU A 54 -8.14 -8.10 -6.14
C LEU A 54 -8.15 -7.74 -7.64
N LEU A 55 -8.24 -6.45 -7.98
CA LEU A 55 -8.19 -5.97 -9.35
C LEU A 55 -6.85 -6.33 -10.02
N LEU A 56 -5.73 -6.06 -9.34
CA LEU A 56 -4.41 -6.39 -9.86
C LEU A 56 -4.24 -7.90 -10.08
N GLY A 57 -4.73 -8.71 -9.13
CA GLY A 57 -4.73 -10.17 -9.26
C GLY A 57 -5.62 -10.66 -10.42
N PHE A 58 -6.77 -10.03 -10.63
CA PHE A 58 -7.67 -10.35 -11.75
C PHE A 58 -7.05 -9.99 -13.11
N PHE A 59 -6.48 -8.78 -13.23
CA PHE A 59 -5.80 -8.35 -14.46
C PHE A 59 -4.59 -9.24 -14.77
N ASP A 60 -3.82 -9.64 -13.76
CA ASP A 60 -2.71 -10.55 -13.97
C ASP A 60 -3.17 -11.94 -14.41
N ALA A 61 -4.26 -12.47 -13.85
CA ALA A 61 -4.82 -13.76 -14.28
C ALA A 61 -5.27 -13.74 -15.75
N ARG A 62 -5.72 -12.59 -16.26
CA ARG A 62 -6.14 -12.39 -17.65
C ARG A 62 -4.97 -12.15 -18.61
N LEU A 63 -4.01 -11.32 -18.19
CA LEU A 63 -2.96 -10.78 -19.07
C LEU A 63 -1.59 -11.45 -18.88
N TYR A 64 -1.43 -12.26 -17.82
CA TYR A 64 -0.18 -12.95 -17.46
C TYR A 64 1.04 -12.03 -17.36
N LEU A 65 0.82 -10.76 -16.98
CA LEU A 65 1.85 -9.72 -16.96
C LEU A 65 2.95 -10.03 -15.95
N TRP A 66 2.59 -10.58 -14.80
CA TRP A 66 3.50 -10.89 -13.70
C TRP A 66 4.48 -11.99 -14.08
N ASN A 67 3.98 -13.13 -14.54
CA ASN A 67 4.81 -14.29 -14.85
C ASN A 67 5.77 -14.04 -16.02
N ARG A 68 5.36 -13.24 -17.00
CA ARG A 68 6.20 -12.86 -18.16
C ARG A 68 7.21 -11.75 -17.84
N SER A 69 6.99 -11.00 -16.77
CA SER A 69 7.84 -9.88 -16.37
C SER A 69 9.05 -10.33 -15.56
N GLY A 70 10.22 -9.77 -15.86
CA GLY A 70 11.41 -9.88 -15.00
C GLY A 70 11.23 -9.10 -13.69
N HIS A 71 12.11 -9.37 -12.71
CA HIS A 71 12.01 -8.80 -11.35
C HIS A 71 11.85 -7.27 -11.33
N TRP A 72 12.58 -6.54 -12.18
CA TRP A 72 12.47 -5.08 -12.29
C TRP A 72 11.08 -4.60 -12.73
N LYS A 73 10.48 -5.26 -13.72
CA LYS A 73 9.15 -4.91 -14.21
C LYS A 73 8.07 -5.23 -13.17
N ARG A 74 8.20 -6.37 -12.48
CA ARG A 74 7.31 -6.75 -11.36
C ARG A 74 7.36 -5.71 -10.23
N TYR A 75 8.56 -5.26 -9.89
CA TYR A 75 8.77 -4.22 -8.89
C TYR A 75 8.10 -2.90 -9.29
N LEU A 76 8.34 -2.42 -10.52
CA LEU A 76 7.72 -1.19 -11.02
C LEU A 76 6.19 -1.27 -11.01
N ILE A 77 5.62 -2.41 -11.43
CA ILE A 77 4.16 -2.63 -11.38
C ILE A 77 3.64 -2.47 -9.95
N LEU A 78 4.28 -3.12 -8.96
CA LEU A 78 3.84 -3.01 -7.57
C LEU A 78 3.93 -1.58 -7.04
N VAL A 79 5.03 -0.87 -7.30
CA VAL A 79 5.20 0.49 -6.81
C VAL A 79 4.22 1.47 -7.46
N VAL A 80 4.03 1.38 -8.78
CA VAL A 80 3.10 2.26 -9.49
C VAL A 80 1.66 1.99 -9.02
N VAL A 81 1.27 0.73 -8.90
CA VAL A 81 -0.08 0.38 -8.40
C VAL A 81 -0.23 0.77 -6.95
N TYR A 82 0.79 0.60 -6.11
CA TYR A 82 0.79 1.06 -4.72
C TYR A 82 0.61 2.58 -4.63
N ALA A 83 1.37 3.36 -5.40
CA ALA A 83 1.24 4.81 -5.46
C ALA A 83 -0.16 5.24 -5.93
N ALA A 84 -0.71 4.59 -6.97
CA ALA A 84 -2.08 4.82 -7.42
C ALA A 84 -3.12 4.49 -6.35
N THR A 85 -2.91 3.39 -5.61
CA THR A 85 -3.78 2.97 -4.51
C THR A 85 -3.75 4.01 -3.39
N ILE A 86 -2.57 4.50 -3.02
CA ILE A 86 -2.40 5.58 -2.03
C ILE A 86 -3.11 6.87 -2.48
N MET A 87 -2.94 7.28 -3.73
CA MET A 87 -3.65 8.46 -4.26
C MET A 87 -5.17 8.27 -4.17
N CYS A 88 -5.68 7.07 -4.47
CA CYS A 88 -7.10 6.76 -4.35
C CYS A 88 -7.59 6.81 -2.89
N VAL A 89 -6.84 6.21 -1.95
CA VAL A 89 -7.14 6.31 -0.51
C VAL A 89 -7.19 7.77 -0.07
N THR A 90 -6.21 8.57 -0.47
CA THR A 90 -6.13 9.99 -0.11
C THR A 90 -7.32 10.75 -0.67
N ALA A 91 -7.64 10.57 -1.95
CA ALA A 91 -8.77 11.23 -2.60
C ALA A 91 -10.12 10.85 -1.96
N LEU A 92 -10.33 9.56 -1.64
CA LEU A 92 -11.53 9.09 -0.96
C LEU A 92 -11.63 9.63 0.47
N THR A 93 -10.50 9.69 1.18
CA THR A 93 -10.44 10.25 2.53
C THR A 93 -10.82 11.74 2.50
N VAL A 94 -10.24 12.52 1.60
CA VAL A 94 -10.58 13.95 1.42
C VAL A 94 -12.03 14.13 1.00
N ALA A 95 -12.56 13.29 0.11
CA ALA A 95 -13.96 13.34 -0.28
C ALA A 95 -14.89 13.05 0.90
N MET A 96 -14.57 12.04 1.73
CA MET A 96 -15.36 11.72 2.92
C MET A 96 -15.28 12.82 3.98
N ASP A 97 -14.14 13.47 4.13
CA ASP A 97 -13.96 14.63 5.01
C ASP A 97 -14.83 15.81 4.56
N TYR A 98 -14.84 16.10 3.25
CA TYR A 98 -15.71 17.12 2.66
C TYR A 98 -17.19 16.91 2.98
N TYR A 99 -17.65 15.65 3.08
CA TYR A 99 -19.02 15.32 3.47
C TYR A 99 -19.22 15.17 5.00
N GLY A 100 -18.19 15.43 5.81
CA GLY A 100 -18.24 15.30 7.28
C GLY A 100 -18.38 13.87 7.80
N LEU A 101 -18.05 12.88 6.96
CA LEU A 101 -18.19 11.45 7.27
C LEU A 101 -17.02 10.93 8.12
N ILE A 102 -15.86 11.56 8.01
CA ILE A 102 -14.68 11.25 8.82
C ILE A 102 -14.28 12.48 9.62
N ASN A 103 -13.63 12.24 10.75
CA ASN A 103 -12.94 13.27 11.54
C ASN A 103 -11.48 12.84 11.69
N TYR A 104 -10.61 13.75 12.11
CA TYR A 104 -9.22 13.44 12.41
C TYR A 104 -8.95 13.50 13.91
N PHE A 105 -8.01 12.67 14.38
CA PHE A 105 -7.53 12.78 15.76
C PHE A 105 -6.88 14.16 15.93
N GLY A 106 -7.45 15.01 16.80
CA GLY A 106 -6.92 16.35 17.07
C GLY A 106 -7.31 17.46 16.09
N GLY A 107 -8.24 17.22 15.16
CA GLY A 107 -8.92 18.28 14.39
C GLY A 107 -8.28 18.72 13.08
N ASP A 108 -6.98 18.47 12.84
CA ASP A 108 -6.30 18.88 11.61
C ASP A 108 -5.95 17.71 10.69
N ALA A 109 -6.34 17.81 9.42
CA ALA A 109 -6.01 16.85 8.36
C ALA A 109 -4.49 16.71 8.16
N ALA A 110 -3.74 17.80 8.38
CA ALA A 110 -2.29 17.85 8.31
C ALA A 110 -1.61 17.06 9.46
N GLY A 111 -2.27 16.86 10.60
CA GLY A 111 -1.76 15.99 11.68
C GLY A 111 -2.20 14.54 11.56
N SER A 112 -3.00 14.21 10.54
CA SER A 112 -3.72 12.94 10.46
C SER A 112 -2.91 11.81 9.81
N PHE A 113 -3.40 10.58 9.99
CA PHE A 113 -2.82 9.38 9.40
C PHE A 113 -2.66 9.45 7.87
N GLY A 114 -3.43 10.32 7.20
CA GLY A 114 -3.29 10.57 5.77
C GLY A 114 -1.91 11.06 5.35
N MET A 115 -1.17 11.73 6.23
CA MET A 115 0.21 12.14 5.93
C MET A 115 1.20 10.97 5.85
N TYR A 116 0.93 9.82 6.48
CA TYR A 116 1.81 8.65 6.38
C TYR A 116 1.73 7.94 5.03
N TYR A 117 0.73 8.28 4.21
CA TYR A 117 0.57 7.72 2.87
C TYR A 117 1.69 8.14 1.90
N ILE A 118 2.19 9.36 2.01
CA ILE A 118 3.21 9.89 1.10
C ILE A 118 4.61 9.33 1.43
N PRO A 119 5.07 9.32 2.70
CA PRO A 119 6.32 8.67 3.09
C PRO A 119 6.36 7.18 2.77
N SER A 120 5.23 6.47 2.81
CA SER A 120 5.22 5.04 2.49
C SER A 120 5.52 4.77 1.02
N VAL A 121 5.05 5.61 0.09
CA VAL A 121 5.39 5.51 -1.34
C VAL A 121 6.89 5.73 -1.56
N ALA A 122 7.46 6.77 -0.95
CA ALA A 122 8.90 7.03 -1.01
C ALA A 122 9.72 5.89 -0.40
N PHE A 123 9.28 5.33 0.72
CA PHE A 123 9.90 4.17 1.35
C PHE A 123 9.95 2.97 0.41
N TYR A 124 8.85 2.62 -0.24
CA TYR A 124 8.81 1.47 -1.17
C TYR A 124 9.57 1.72 -2.47
N LEU A 125 9.66 2.97 -2.94
CA LEU A 125 10.53 3.37 -4.05
C LEU A 125 12.01 3.17 -3.70
N VAL A 126 12.44 3.62 -2.53
CA VAL A 126 13.85 3.51 -2.10
C VAL A 126 14.20 2.07 -1.75
N ALA A 127 13.42 1.42 -0.89
CA ALA A 127 13.70 0.07 -0.40
C ALA A 127 13.74 -0.95 -1.54
N GLY A 128 12.76 -0.91 -2.44
CA GLY A 128 12.72 -1.84 -3.55
C GLY A 128 13.71 -1.51 -4.68
N GLY A 129 14.02 -0.22 -4.89
CA GLY A 129 15.08 0.22 -5.79
C GLY A 129 16.45 -0.30 -5.36
N ILE A 130 16.78 -0.16 -4.08
CA ILE A 130 18.01 -0.71 -3.48
C ILE A 130 18.06 -2.23 -3.64
N PHE A 131 16.98 -2.94 -3.29
CA PHE A 131 16.92 -4.39 -3.40
C PHE A 131 17.14 -4.87 -4.85
N CYS A 132 16.48 -4.24 -5.82
CA CYS A 132 16.63 -4.58 -7.24
C CYS A 132 18.04 -4.24 -7.77
N ALA A 133 18.64 -3.14 -7.32
CA ALA A 133 20.01 -2.76 -7.68
C ALA A 133 21.04 -3.78 -7.15
N VAL A 134 20.93 -4.16 -5.87
CA VAL A 134 21.79 -5.18 -5.23
C VAL A 134 21.65 -6.52 -5.93
N PHE A 135 20.43 -6.98 -6.19
CA PHE A 135 20.19 -8.25 -6.88
C PHE A 135 20.75 -8.25 -8.31
N SER A 136 20.62 -7.12 -9.01
CA SER A 136 21.18 -6.95 -10.36
C SER A 136 22.72 -6.97 -10.34
N ALA A 137 23.35 -6.36 -9.33
CA ALA A 137 24.79 -6.37 -9.14
C ALA A 137 25.31 -7.79 -8.85
N PHE A 138 24.68 -8.52 -7.93
CA PHE A 138 25.01 -9.91 -7.63
C PHE A 138 24.91 -10.83 -8.86
N LYS A 139 23.85 -10.67 -9.66
CA LYS A 139 23.68 -11.46 -10.88
C LYS A 139 24.75 -11.17 -11.94
N ARG A 140 25.25 -9.93 -12.01
CA ARG A 140 26.38 -9.56 -12.89
C ARG A 140 27.70 -10.13 -12.39
N LEU A 141 27.96 -10.09 -11.08
CA LEU A 141 29.14 -10.70 -10.46
C LEU A 141 29.20 -12.21 -10.70
N ARG A 142 28.09 -12.93 -10.52
CA ARG A 142 28.02 -14.38 -10.74
C ARG A 142 28.14 -14.81 -12.21
N ARG A 143 28.00 -13.90 -13.17
CA ARG A 143 28.22 -14.19 -14.61
C ARG A 143 29.67 -13.95 -15.05
N LYS A 144 30.49 -13.30 -14.22
CA LYS A 144 31.90 -13.02 -14.50
C LYS A 144 32.85 -14.06 -13.90
N ASN A 145 32.42 -14.78 -12.86
CA ASN A 145 33.04 -16.01 -12.37
C ASN A 145 32.46 -17.23 -13.07
#